data_AF-A0A4Y6PVD7-F1
#
_entry.id   AF-A0A4Y6PVD7-F1
#
_cell.length_a   1.000
_cell.length_b   1.000
_cell.length_c   1.000
_cell.angle_alpha   90.00
_cell.angle_beta   90.00
_cell.angle_gamma   90.00
#
_symmetry.space_group_name_H-M   'P 1'
#
loop_
_entity.id
_entity.type
_entity.pdbx_description
1 polymer ?
#
loop_
_entity_poly.entity_id
_entity_poly.type
_entity_poly.pdbx_seq_one_letter_code
_entity_poly.pdbx_strand_id
1 'polypeptide(L)'
;MNWKRWDVHHRRWQDILAFVAGCWLIATVMAQISTVMAPVGWMAFIGGALAFLMTAAALQDDSPGYSWAAAAGGLIAVGGAFIALAFGHMFTFLSLVIGGGVVLLLEVWSAALKRRAHEPSRRRVGTARPVRT
;
A
#
# COMPACT_ATOMS: atom_id res chain seq x y z
N MET A 1 -25.44 3.95 -16.94
CA MET A 1 -24.47 4.08 -15.83
C MET A 1 -23.06 4.07 -16.41
N ASN A 2 -22.23 5.05 -16.04
CA ASN A 2 -20.95 5.29 -16.69
C ASN A 2 -19.82 4.66 -15.87
N TRP A 3 -19.53 3.38 -16.15
CA TRP A 3 -18.62 2.51 -15.38
C TRP A 3 -17.23 3.13 -15.13
N LYS A 4 -16.70 3.90 -16.08
CA LYS A 4 -15.40 4.58 -15.95
C LYS A 4 -15.35 5.61 -14.80
N ARG A 5 -16.46 6.31 -14.50
CA ARG A 5 -16.48 7.25 -13.36
C ARG A 5 -16.50 6.50 -12.03
N TRP A 6 -17.11 5.32 -12.01
CA TRP A 6 -17.22 4.51 -10.81
C TRP A 6 -15.84 3.95 -10.42
N ASP A 7 -15.05 3.48 -11.40
CA ASP A 7 -13.70 2.97 -11.18
C ASP A 7 -12.75 4.04 -10.59
N VAL A 8 -12.81 5.27 -11.11
CA VAL A 8 -11.98 6.39 -10.61
C VAL A 8 -12.37 6.79 -9.19
N HIS A 9 -13.67 6.84 -8.91
CA HIS A 9 -14.16 7.18 -7.58
C HIS A 9 -13.79 6.09 -6.56
N HIS A 10 -13.97 4.81 -6.94
CA HIS A 10 -13.63 3.68 -6.08
C HIS A 10 -12.13 3.60 -5.78
N ARG A 11 -11.26 3.86 -6.78
CA ARG A 11 -9.82 3.95 -6.54
C ARG A 11 -9.47 5.07 -5.55
N ARG A 12 -10.00 6.27 -5.73
CA ARG A 12 -9.72 7.39 -4.80
C ARG A 12 -10.11 7.06 -3.36
N TRP A 13 -11.24 6.38 -3.15
CA TRP A 13 -11.63 5.93 -1.81
C TRP A 13 -10.65 4.92 -1.22
N GLN A 14 -10.09 4.02 -2.03
CA GLN A 14 -9.08 3.05 -1.57
C GLN A 14 -7.78 3.76 -1.16
N ASP A 15 -7.27 4.67 -1.99
CA ASP A 15 -6.04 5.42 -1.69
C ASP A 15 -6.21 6.30 -0.42
N ILE A 16 -7.40 6.88 -0.20
CA ILE A 16 -7.73 7.63 1.03
C ILE A 16 -7.73 6.71 2.25
N LEU A 17 -8.34 5.53 2.17
CA LEU A 17 -8.35 4.57 3.28
C LEU A 17 -6.94 4.05 3.60
N ALA A 18 -6.13 3.80 2.57
CA ALA A 18 -4.72 3.44 2.75
C ALA A 18 -3.95 4.57 3.44
N PHE A 19 -4.21 5.83 3.07
CA PHE A 19 -3.57 6.98 3.70
C PHE A 19 -3.93 7.12 5.18
N VAL A 20 -5.21 6.98 5.52
CA VAL A 20 -5.67 6.99 6.92
C VAL A 20 -5.04 5.84 7.71
N ALA A 21 -4.92 4.65 7.12
CA ALA A 21 -4.23 3.53 7.75
C ALA A 21 -2.73 3.80 7.94
N GLY A 22 -2.09 4.46 6.99
CA GLY A 22 -0.70 4.95 7.11
C GLY A 22 -0.53 5.99 8.23
N CYS A 23 -1.45 6.94 8.36
CA CYS A 23 -1.49 7.90 9.47
C CYS A 23 -1.62 7.19 10.83
N TRP A 24 -2.51 6.20 10.92
CA TRP A 24 -2.68 5.41 12.14
C TRP A 24 -1.40 4.64 12.51
N LEU A 25 -0.76 4.01 11.52
CA LEU A 25 0.50 3.30 11.67
C LEU A 25 1.60 4.21 12.25
N ILE A 26 1.84 5.35 11.60
CA ILE A 26 2.94 6.23 12.00
C ILE A 26 2.69 6.85 13.38
N ALA A 27 1.44 7.20 13.70
CA ALA A 27 1.06 7.70 15.02
C ALA A 27 1.26 6.63 16.11
N THR A 28 0.87 5.39 15.85
CA THR A 28 1.03 4.29 16.80
C THR A 28 2.50 3.99 17.06
N VAL A 29 3.32 3.95 16.01
CA VAL A 29 4.75 3.67 16.18
C VAL A 29 5.45 4.84 16.89
N MET A 30 5.15 6.09 16.54
CA MET A 30 5.67 7.27 17.24
C MET A 30 5.32 7.26 18.72
N ALA A 31 4.09 6.89 19.08
CA ALA A 31 3.66 6.80 20.48
C ALA A 31 4.39 5.70 21.29
N GLN A 32 5.05 4.76 20.62
CA GLN A 32 5.72 3.61 21.24
C GLN A 32 7.23 3.59 20.96
N ILE A 33 7.77 4.56 20.22
CA ILE A 33 9.18 4.51 19.78
C ILE A 33 10.15 4.63 20.96
N SER A 34 9.75 5.34 22.02
CA SER A 34 10.54 5.46 23.26
C SER A 34 10.60 4.17 24.07
N THR A 35 9.64 3.25 23.87
CA THR A 35 9.59 1.97 24.59
C THR A 35 10.26 0.82 23.83
N VAL A 36 10.52 0.99 22.52
CA VAL A 36 11.16 -0.04 21.70
C VAL A 36 12.65 0.27 21.51
N MET A 37 13.46 -0.12 22.50
CA MET A 37 14.93 0.00 22.48
C MET A 37 15.63 -1.01 21.52
N ALA A 38 14.87 -1.79 20.76
CA ALA A 38 15.40 -2.78 19.82
C ALA A 38 15.57 -2.19 18.40
N PRO A 39 16.65 -2.51 17.66
CA PRO A 39 16.84 -2.15 16.25
C PRO A 39 15.66 -2.49 15.34
N VAL A 40 14.86 -3.49 15.74
CA VAL A 40 13.68 -3.93 15.02
C VAL A 40 12.49 -2.97 15.16
N GLY A 41 12.33 -2.30 16.32
CA GLY A 41 11.30 -1.25 16.47
C GLY A 41 11.50 -0.12 15.48
N TRP A 42 12.77 0.20 15.23
CA TRP A 42 13.18 1.15 14.20
C TRP A 42 12.86 0.67 12.79
N MET A 43 12.99 -0.63 12.50
CA MET A 43 12.58 -1.17 11.20
C MET A 43 11.06 -1.10 10.98
N ALA A 44 10.27 -1.41 12.01
CA ALA A 44 8.81 -1.25 11.94
C ALA A 44 8.41 0.23 11.77
N PHE A 45 9.12 1.13 12.44
CA PHE A 45 8.97 2.58 12.28
C PHE A 45 9.29 3.05 10.86
N ILE A 46 10.45 2.68 10.33
CA ILE A 46 10.87 3.02 8.96
C ILE A 46 9.88 2.44 7.96
N GLY A 47 9.42 1.20 8.16
CA GLY A 47 8.41 0.56 7.31
C GLY A 47 7.08 1.32 7.31
N GLY A 48 6.55 1.67 8.49
CA GLY A 48 5.32 2.45 8.62
C GLY A 48 5.43 3.86 8.05
N ALA A 49 6.56 4.53 8.28
CA ALA A 49 6.83 5.86 7.73
C ALA A 49 6.96 5.84 6.20
N LEU A 50 7.63 4.83 5.65
CA LEU A 50 7.74 4.59 4.21
C LEU A 50 6.36 4.31 3.61
N ALA A 51 5.56 3.46 4.26
CA ALA A 51 4.20 3.16 3.85
C ALA A 51 3.36 4.44 3.75
N PHE A 52 3.41 5.28 4.78
CA PHE A 52 2.70 6.56 4.82
C PHE A 52 3.13 7.51 3.70
N LEU A 53 4.44 7.77 3.57
CA LEU A 53 4.97 8.71 2.56
C LEU A 53 4.64 8.26 1.14
N MET A 54 4.78 6.96 0.86
CA MET A 54 4.51 6.43 -0.47
C MET A 54 3.01 6.39 -0.79
N THR A 55 2.16 6.14 0.22
CA THR A 55 0.70 6.25 0.07
C THR A 55 0.28 7.70 -0.20
N ALA A 56 0.89 8.67 0.50
CA ALA A 56 0.66 10.09 0.26
C ALA A 56 1.08 10.51 -1.16
N ALA A 57 2.20 9.98 -1.67
CA ALA A 57 2.63 10.18 -3.04
C ALA A 57 1.68 9.51 -4.05
N ALA A 58 1.20 8.30 -3.76
CA ALA A 58 0.25 7.57 -4.59
C ALA A 58 -1.13 8.24 -4.72
N LEU A 59 -1.50 9.09 -3.76
CA LEU A 59 -2.70 9.95 -3.82
C LEU A 59 -2.54 11.13 -4.79
N GLN A 60 -1.31 11.62 -4.96
CA GLN A 60 -1.00 12.78 -5.79
C GLN A 60 -0.62 12.37 -7.22
N ASP A 61 -0.05 11.17 -7.38
CA ASP A 61 0.43 10.64 -8.66
C ASP A 61 -0.23 9.29 -8.99
N ASP A 62 -0.73 9.17 -10.23
CA ASP A 62 -1.35 7.96 -10.77
C ASP A 62 -0.31 6.87 -11.14
N SER A 63 0.97 7.12 -10.90
CA SER A 63 2.02 6.14 -11.14
C SER A 63 1.83 4.87 -10.27
N PRO A 64 1.94 3.66 -10.85
CA PRO A 64 1.85 2.42 -10.09
C PRO A 64 3.03 2.21 -9.14
N GLY A 65 4.15 2.92 -9.35
CA GLY A 65 5.37 2.75 -8.57
C GLY A 65 5.21 3.14 -7.11
N TYR A 66 4.53 4.26 -6.84
CA TYR A 66 4.30 4.72 -5.48
C TYR A 66 3.40 3.76 -4.70
N SER A 67 2.36 3.20 -5.33
CA SER A 67 1.51 2.20 -4.69
C SER A 67 2.26 0.90 -4.38
N TRP A 68 3.16 0.44 -5.27
CA TRP A 68 4.01 -0.72 -4.93
C TRP A 68 4.98 -0.44 -3.78
N ALA A 69 5.55 0.76 -3.72
CA ALA A 69 6.43 1.16 -2.63
C ALA A 69 5.68 1.29 -1.29
N ALA A 70 4.43 1.80 -1.33
CA ALA A 70 3.56 1.89 -0.17
C ALA A 70 3.18 0.51 0.37
N ALA A 71 2.83 -0.42 -0.53
CA ALA A 71 2.59 -1.81 -0.18
C ALA A 71 3.82 -2.47 0.48
N ALA A 72 5.02 -2.23 -0.04
CA ALA A 72 6.26 -2.74 0.56
C ALA A 72 6.45 -2.18 1.99
N GLY A 73 6.17 -0.90 2.22
CA GLY A 73 6.16 -0.33 3.56
C GLY A 73 5.14 -1.00 4.50
N GLY A 74 3.93 -1.25 4.00
CA GLY A 74 2.89 -2.00 4.72
C GLY A 74 3.35 -3.43 5.08
N LEU A 75 4.03 -4.13 4.18
CA LEU A 75 4.61 -5.46 4.43
C LEU A 75 5.65 -5.43 5.54
N ILE A 76 6.55 -4.44 5.51
CA ILE A 76 7.58 -4.27 6.55
C ILE A 76 6.93 -3.98 7.90
N ALA A 77 5.85 -3.19 7.94
CA ALA A 77 5.09 -2.94 9.16
C ALA A 77 4.47 -4.24 9.72
N VAL A 78 3.84 -5.06 8.88
CA VAL A 78 3.30 -6.37 9.30
C VAL A 78 4.40 -7.30 9.79
N GLY A 79 5.54 -7.35 9.09
CA GLY A 79 6.71 -8.13 9.51
C GLY A 79 7.25 -7.68 10.87
N GLY A 80 7.32 -6.36 11.10
CA GLY A 80 7.70 -5.77 12.38
C GLY A 80 6.73 -6.09 13.52
N ALA A 81 5.46 -6.38 13.21
CA ALA A 81 4.46 -6.73 14.21
C ALA A 81 4.84 -8.00 14.98
N PHE A 82 5.27 -9.06 14.31
CA PHE A 82 5.62 -10.33 14.95
C PHE A 82 6.71 -10.19 16.02
N ILE A 83 7.50 -9.12 15.95
CA ILE A 83 8.54 -8.84 16.92
C ILE A 83 7.98 -7.99 18.07
N ALA A 84 7.05 -7.06 17.81
CA ALA A 84 6.28 -6.41 18.88
C ALA A 84 5.53 -7.42 19.76
N LEU A 85 5.05 -8.54 19.17
CA LEU A 85 4.46 -9.66 19.91
C LEU A 85 5.48 -10.33 20.86
N ALA A 86 6.73 -10.48 20.43
CA ALA A 86 7.79 -11.10 21.24
C ALA A 86 8.13 -10.31 22.52
N PHE A 87 7.82 -9.01 22.54
CA PHE A 87 8.02 -8.13 23.70
C PHE A 87 6.72 -7.83 24.47
N GLY A 88 5.62 -8.54 24.18
CA GLY A 88 4.35 -8.38 24.90
C GLY A 88 3.56 -7.12 24.56
N HIS A 89 3.94 -6.37 23.52
CA HIS A 89 3.22 -5.16 23.08
C HIS A 89 2.03 -5.51 22.17
N MET A 90 1.00 -6.15 22.74
CA MET A 90 -0.13 -6.70 21.98
C MET A 90 -0.92 -5.63 21.19
N PHE A 91 -1.06 -4.42 21.73
CA PHE A 91 -1.70 -3.30 21.04
C PHE A 91 -0.89 -2.84 19.81
N THR A 92 0.42 -2.72 19.96
CA THR A 92 1.35 -2.35 18.88
C THR A 92 1.39 -3.44 17.81
N PHE A 93 1.41 -4.70 18.21
CA PHE A 93 1.27 -5.86 17.31
C PHE A 93 0.00 -5.77 16.47
N LEU A 94 -1.16 -5.65 17.11
CA LEU A 94 -2.45 -5.56 16.40
C LEU A 94 -2.49 -4.37 15.44
N SER A 95 -1.98 -3.21 15.87
CA SER A 95 -1.97 -1.99 15.04
C SER A 95 -1.05 -2.11 13.83
N LEU A 96 0.11 -2.76 13.98
CA LEU A 96 1.04 -3.02 12.88
C LEU A 96 0.48 -4.07 11.89
N VAL A 97 -0.15 -5.14 12.40
CA VAL A 97 -0.79 -6.16 11.54
C VAL A 97 -1.98 -5.57 10.78
N ILE A 98 -2.89 -4.88 11.48
CA ILE A 98 -4.13 -4.36 10.88
C ILE A 98 -3.80 -3.17 9.99
N GLY A 99 -3.08 -2.17 10.50
CA GLY A 99 -2.72 -0.98 9.73
C GLY A 99 -1.81 -1.33 8.55
N GLY A 100 -0.77 -2.13 8.77
CA GLY A 100 0.14 -2.58 7.72
C GLY A 100 -0.54 -3.48 6.69
N GLY A 101 -1.41 -4.38 7.13
CA GLY A 101 -2.19 -5.25 6.26
C GLY A 101 -3.18 -4.50 5.38
N VAL A 102 -3.85 -3.48 5.92
CA VAL A 102 -4.75 -2.60 5.16
C VAL A 102 -3.97 -1.82 4.10
N VAL A 103 -2.84 -1.20 4.46
CA VAL A 103 -2.00 -0.48 3.49
C VAL A 103 -1.50 -1.45 2.40
N LEU A 104 -0.98 -2.61 2.79
CA LEU A 104 -0.52 -3.65 1.86
C LEU A 104 -1.62 -4.02 0.85
N LEU A 105 -2.79 -4.41 1.33
CA LEU A 105 -3.87 -4.91 0.48
C LEU A 105 -4.41 -3.84 -0.46
N LEU A 106 -4.66 -2.63 0.06
CA LEU A 106 -5.22 -1.54 -0.71
C LEU A 106 -4.23 -1.03 -1.75
N GLU A 107 -2.96 -0.90 -1.40
CA GLU A 107 -1.94 -0.38 -2.31
C GLU A 107 -1.50 -1.40 -3.36
N VAL A 108 -1.45 -2.71 -3.04
CA VAL A 108 -1.25 -3.75 -4.06
C VAL A 108 -2.40 -3.74 -5.07
N TRP A 109 -3.64 -3.60 -4.59
CA TRP A 109 -4.80 -3.50 -5.47
C TRP A 109 -4.72 -2.23 -6.33
N SER A 110 -4.46 -1.07 -5.72
CA SER A 110 -4.33 0.21 -6.41
C SER A 110 -3.26 0.14 -7.49
N ALA A 111 -2.09 -0.44 -7.17
CA ALA A 111 -1.00 -0.65 -8.11
C ALA A 111 -1.39 -1.58 -9.27
N ALA A 112 -2.13 -2.66 -9.01
CA ALA A 112 -2.61 -3.58 -10.04
C ALA A 112 -3.60 -2.88 -11.00
N LEU A 113 -4.48 -2.02 -10.48
CA LEU A 113 -5.36 -1.20 -11.31
C LEU A 113 -4.57 -0.14 -12.09
N LYS A 114 -3.59 0.53 -11.46
CA LYS A 114 -2.75 1.58 -12.07
C LYS A 114 -1.96 1.01 -13.25
N ARG A 115 -1.40 -0.19 -13.08
CA ARG A 115 -0.70 -0.91 -14.14
C ARG A 115 -1.60 -1.26 -15.32
N ARG A 116 -2.83 -1.75 -15.07
CA ARG A 116 -3.80 -2.07 -16.13
C ARG A 116 -4.22 -0.83 -16.94
N ALA A 117 -4.31 0.33 -16.30
CA ALA A 117 -4.59 1.59 -16.99
C ALA A 117 -3.41 2.07 -17.86
N HIS A 118 -2.18 1.77 -17.46
CA HIS A 118 -0.94 2.12 -18.17
C HIS A 118 -0.54 1.12 -19.27
N GLU A 119 -1.36 0.10 -19.57
CA GLU A 119 -1.07 -0.92 -20.59
C GLU A 119 -2.09 -0.85 -21.75
N PRO A 120 -2.09 0.20 -22.63
CA PRO A 120 -3.20 0.41 -23.56
C PRO A 120 -3.16 -0.41 -24.86
N SER A 121 -2.12 -1.20 -25.18
CA SER A 121 -1.91 -1.58 -26.59
C SER A 121 -1.41 -2.99 -26.94
N ARG A 122 -1.23 -3.94 -26.00
CA ARG A 122 -0.76 -5.29 -26.40
C ARG A 122 -1.83 -6.26 -26.91
N ARG A 123 -3.13 -5.92 -26.81
CA ARG A 123 -4.22 -6.82 -27.26
C ARG A 123 -4.78 -6.55 -28.67
N ARG A 124 -4.26 -5.57 -29.44
CA ARG A 124 -4.74 -5.25 -30.80
C ARG A 124 -3.77 -5.58 -31.95
N VAL A 125 -2.73 -6.40 -31.72
CA VAL A 125 -1.74 -6.74 -32.78
C VAL A 125 -1.84 -8.22 -33.22
N GLY A 126 -2.79 -9.00 -32.70
CA GLY A 126 -2.83 -10.46 -32.91
C GLY A 126 -3.83 -11.03 -33.92
N THR A 127 -4.59 -10.21 -34.65
CA THR A 127 -5.63 -10.73 -35.59
C THR A 127 -5.67 -9.98 -36.93
N ALA A 128 -4.51 -9.71 -37.53
CA ALA A 128 -4.48 -9.46 -38.97
C ALA A 128 -4.66 -10.81 -39.67
N ARG A 129 -5.90 -11.11 -40.11
CA ARG A 129 -6.16 -12.24 -41.02
C ARG A 129 -5.29 -12.06 -42.27
N PRO A 130 -4.52 -13.06 -42.72
CA PRO A 130 -3.87 -12.98 -44.01
C PRO A 130 -4.96 -12.97 -45.10
N VAL A 131 -4.99 -11.90 -45.90
CA VAL A 131 -5.77 -11.84 -47.14
C VAL A 131 -5.14 -12.86 -48.08
N ARG A 132 -5.84 -13.96 -48.35
CA ARG A 132 -5.47 -14.90 -49.42
C ARG A 132 -5.77 -14.21 -50.74
N THR A 133 -4.72 -13.86 -51.48
CA THR A 133 -4.75 -13.63 -52.92
C THR A 133 -4.53 -14.95 -53.64
#